data_AF-A0A167TJP8-F1
#
_entry.id   AF-A0A167TJP8-F1
#
_cell.length_a   1.000
_cell.length_b   1.000
_cell.length_c   1.000
_cell.angle_alpha   90.00
_cell.angle_beta   90.00
_cell.angle_gamma   90.00
#
_symmetry.space_group_name_H-M   'P 1'
#
loop_
_entity.id
_entity.type
_entity.pdbx_description
1 polymer ?
#
loop_
_entity_poly.entity_id
_entity_poly.type
_entity_poly.pdbx_seq_one_letter_code
_entity_poly.pdbx_strand_id
1 'polypeptide(L)'
;MEKKKFIVLHRSKGFTLIEVLASIVILSTVATGIFLFFTNAMKYTTYNQGKTVAVNVARGVLAYMERLDFTALQQYVQTDMATTNKPYTEINASNCRSSLFESEQVCQAIFRPTINNIVYDETRLHVFVIPYNDTTQWDKFVQSPPTEFPASLKKKIAAETIENSDVNLQKYLLKIYVIVRWGDDDDQAEWLEGVIANETIR
;
A
#
# COMPACT_ATOMS: atom_id res chain seq x y z
N MET A 1 70.53 -11.88 53.25
CA MET A 1 69.15 -12.21 52.83
C MET A 1 68.26 -11.05 53.23
N GLU A 2 67.98 -10.11 52.32
CA GLU A 2 67.06 -8.99 52.59
C GLU A 2 65.85 -9.13 51.66
N LYS A 3 64.72 -9.56 52.21
CA LYS A 3 63.45 -9.59 51.48
C LYS A 3 62.90 -8.17 51.44
N LYS A 4 63.03 -7.50 50.29
CA LYS A 4 62.29 -6.25 50.02
C LYS A 4 60.80 -6.54 50.11
N LYS A 5 60.15 -6.07 51.18
CA LYS A 5 58.70 -6.05 51.32
C LYS A 5 58.14 -5.01 50.33
N PHE A 6 57.61 -5.47 49.21
CA PHE A 6 56.71 -4.66 48.40
C PHE A 6 55.41 -4.47 49.18
N ILE A 7 55.21 -3.27 49.74
CA ILE A 7 53.94 -2.87 50.31
C ILE A 7 53.04 -2.51 49.13
N VAL A 8 52.21 -3.46 48.70
CA VAL A 8 51.08 -3.16 47.82
C VAL A 8 50.03 -2.46 48.67
N LEU A 9 49.99 -1.13 48.58
CA LEU A 9 48.97 -0.31 49.22
C LEU A 9 47.67 -0.44 48.40
N HIS A 10 46.81 -1.41 48.71
CA HIS A 10 45.49 -1.49 48.09
C HIS A 10 44.61 -0.36 48.64
N ARG A 11 44.61 0.78 47.95
CA ARG A 11 43.74 1.92 48.26
C ARG A 11 42.40 1.68 47.54
N SER A 12 41.51 0.89 48.13
CA SER A 12 40.13 0.73 47.64
C SER A 12 39.33 2.00 47.97
N LYS A 13 39.56 3.08 47.23
CA LYS A 13 38.64 4.21 47.20
C LYS A 13 37.40 3.74 46.42
N GLY A 14 36.32 3.47 47.14
CA GLY A 14 35.01 3.26 46.51
C GLY A 14 34.51 4.54 45.85
N PHE A 15 33.52 4.41 44.97
CA PHE A 15 32.86 5.57 44.38
C PHE A 15 32.13 6.37 45.45
N THR A 16 32.20 7.69 45.35
CA THR A 16 31.36 8.58 46.16
C THR A 16 29.91 8.48 45.70
N LEU A 17 28.97 8.76 46.60
CA LEU A 17 27.54 8.78 46.27
C LEU A 17 27.22 9.70 45.09
N ILE A 18 27.90 10.86 45.02
CA ILE A 18 27.70 11.84 43.95
C ILE A 18 28.20 11.34 42.59
N GLU A 19 29.31 10.60 42.54
CA GLU A 19 29.83 10.01 41.29
C GLU A 19 28.89 8.91 40.77
N VAL A 20 28.35 8.07 41.66
CA VAL A 20 27.37 7.04 41.28
C VAL A 20 26.09 7.70 40.76
N LEU A 21 25.58 8.72 41.46
CA LEU A 21 24.37 9.43 41.05
C LEU A 21 24.56 10.13 39.71
N ALA A 22 25.68 10.83 39.51
CA ALA A 22 26.02 11.47 38.24
C ALA A 22 26.12 10.44 37.09
N SER A 23 26.75 9.28 37.34
CA SER A 23 26.88 8.21 36.35
C SER A 23 25.52 7.62 35.96
N ILE A 24 24.63 7.40 36.92
CA ILE A 24 23.26 6.92 36.67
C ILE A 24 22.46 7.95 35.88
N VAL A 25 22.60 9.23 36.17
CA VAL A 25 21.92 10.30 35.43
C VAL A 25 22.38 10.32 33.97
N ILE A 26 23.69 10.33 33.73
CA ILE A 26 24.24 10.31 32.36
C ILE A 26 23.76 9.06 31.61
N LEU A 27 23.87 7.89 32.24
CA LEU A 27 23.42 6.63 31.63
C LEU A 27 21.92 6.67 31.30
N SER A 28 21.09 7.16 32.23
CA SER A 28 19.64 7.26 32.04
C SER A 28 19.28 8.20 30.88
N THR A 29 19.95 9.35 30.77
CA THR A 29 19.74 10.28 29.66
C THR A 29 20.10 9.64 28.32
N VAL A 30 21.26 8.98 28.24
CA VAL A 30 21.70 8.30 27.00
C VAL A 30 20.78 7.14 26.63
N ALA A 31 20.42 6.29 27.61
CA ALA A 31 19.52 5.17 27.41
C ALA A 31 18.16 5.64 26.89
N THR A 32 17.61 6.71 27.46
CA THR A 32 16.32 7.28 27.02
C THR A 32 16.37 7.74 25.55
N GLY A 33 17.44 8.44 25.16
CA GLY A 33 17.63 8.85 23.77
C GLY A 33 17.68 7.66 22.81
N ILE A 34 18.39 6.60 23.19
CA ILE A 34 18.49 5.35 22.42
C ILE A 34 17.13 4.65 22.31
N PHE A 35 16.35 4.56 23.39
CA PHE A 35 15.02 3.94 23.34
C PHE A 35 14.03 4.70 22.45
N LEU A 36 14.08 6.03 22.45
CA LEU A 36 13.26 6.84 21.55
C LEU A 36 13.62 6.56 20.07
N PHE A 37 14.92 6.51 19.77
CA PHE A 37 15.39 6.16 18.43
C PHE A 37 14.92 4.77 18.00
N PHE A 38 15.09 3.75 18.85
CA PHE A 38 14.65 2.38 18.51
C PHE A 38 13.14 2.27 18.32
N THR A 39 12.35 2.96 19.15
CA THR A 39 10.88 2.96 19.01
C THR A 39 10.47 3.53 17.66
N ASN A 40 11.09 4.63 17.22
CA ASN A 40 10.81 5.21 15.91
C ASN A 40 11.29 4.30 14.78
N ALA A 41 12.49 3.71 14.88
CA ALA A 41 13.02 2.79 13.88
C ALA A 41 12.13 1.54 13.71
N MET A 42 11.59 1.01 14.80
CA MET A 42 10.65 -0.11 14.78
C MET A 42 9.35 0.26 14.06
N LYS A 43 8.77 1.44 14.36
CA LYS A 43 7.57 1.94 13.65
C LYS A 43 7.79 2.04 12.14
N TYR A 44 8.93 2.60 11.71
CA TYR A 44 9.26 2.67 10.29
C TYR A 44 9.44 1.29 9.65
N THR A 45 10.04 0.34 10.37
CA THR A 45 10.20 -1.03 9.88
C THR A 45 8.85 -1.69 9.65
N THR A 46 7.93 -1.61 10.61
CA THR A 46 6.58 -2.15 10.49
C THR A 46 5.79 -1.48 9.35
N TYR A 47 5.88 -0.14 9.25
CA TYR A 47 5.26 0.62 8.17
C TYR A 47 5.76 0.16 6.79
N ASN A 48 7.09 0.04 6.64
CA ASN A 48 7.71 -0.38 5.38
C ASN A 48 7.39 -1.84 5.02
N GLN A 49 7.27 -2.71 6.01
CA GLN A 49 6.83 -4.09 5.80
C GLN A 49 5.40 -4.12 5.26
N GLY A 50 4.47 -3.40 5.88
CA GLY A 50 3.08 -3.31 5.42
C GLY A 50 2.99 -2.76 3.99
N LYS A 51 3.69 -1.65 3.71
CA LYS A 51 3.82 -1.06 2.38
C LYS A 51 4.35 -2.05 1.34
N THR A 52 5.39 -2.81 1.68
CA THR A 52 5.98 -3.81 0.76
C THR A 52 4.97 -4.92 0.43
N VAL A 53 4.22 -5.39 1.43
CA VAL A 53 3.18 -6.40 1.20
C VAL A 53 2.07 -5.84 0.32
N ALA A 54 1.56 -4.63 0.62
CA ALA A 54 0.50 -4.00 -0.19
C ALA A 54 0.90 -3.85 -1.65
N VAL A 55 2.12 -3.38 -1.93
CA VAL A 55 2.63 -3.24 -3.31
C VAL A 55 2.72 -4.61 -3.99
N ASN A 56 3.20 -5.65 -3.31
CA ASN A 56 3.30 -6.98 -3.91
C ASN A 56 1.93 -7.61 -4.20
N VAL A 57 0.95 -7.42 -3.30
CA VAL A 57 -0.45 -7.82 -3.53
C VAL A 57 -1.02 -7.07 -4.72
N ALA A 58 -0.85 -5.74 -4.75
CA ALA A 58 -1.34 -4.91 -5.84
C ALA A 58 -0.75 -5.31 -7.20
N ARG A 59 0.55 -5.66 -7.25
CA ARG A 59 1.20 -6.18 -8.47
C ARG A 59 0.59 -7.50 -8.92
N GLY A 60 0.33 -8.42 -7.99
CA GLY A 60 -0.30 -9.70 -8.30
C GLY A 60 -1.70 -9.52 -8.88
N VAL A 61 -2.50 -8.65 -8.29
CA VAL A 61 -3.84 -8.29 -8.78
C VAL A 61 -3.77 -7.61 -10.15
N LEU A 62 -2.89 -6.62 -10.32
CA LEU A 62 -2.72 -5.92 -11.59
C LEU A 62 -2.33 -6.89 -12.72
N ALA A 63 -1.34 -7.76 -12.48
CA ALA A 63 -0.91 -8.77 -13.45
C ALA A 63 -2.01 -9.80 -13.77
N TYR A 64 -2.93 -10.06 -12.84
CA TYR A 64 -4.09 -10.90 -13.10
C TYR A 64 -5.13 -10.16 -13.96
N MET A 65 -5.41 -8.89 -13.64
CA MET A 65 -6.33 -8.04 -14.41
C MET A 65 -5.87 -7.84 -15.85
N GLU A 66 -4.57 -7.70 -16.08
CA GLU A 66 -3.97 -7.61 -17.43
C GLU A 66 -4.17 -8.88 -18.27
N ARG A 67 -4.36 -10.04 -17.64
CA ARG A 67 -4.59 -11.32 -18.36
C ARG A 67 -6.04 -11.58 -18.71
N LEU A 68 -6.98 -10.80 -18.17
CA LEU A 68 -8.38 -10.96 -18.49
C LEU A 68 -8.63 -10.58 -19.95
N ASP A 69 -9.63 -11.21 -20.56
CA ASP A 69 -10.08 -10.83 -21.90
C ASP A 69 -10.53 -9.35 -21.89
N PHE A 70 -9.88 -8.53 -22.72
CA PHE A 70 -10.12 -7.10 -22.75
C PHE A 70 -11.57 -6.78 -23.11
N THR A 71 -12.14 -7.50 -24.08
CA THR A 71 -13.51 -7.25 -24.55
C THR A 71 -14.53 -7.57 -23.45
N ALA A 72 -14.34 -8.69 -22.74
CA ALA A 72 -15.16 -9.05 -21.58
C ALA A 72 -15.04 -8.03 -20.45
N LEU A 73 -13.81 -7.57 -20.14
CA LEU A 73 -13.57 -6.55 -19.12
C LEU A 73 -14.22 -5.22 -19.50
N GLN A 74 -14.04 -4.76 -20.74
CA GLN A 74 -14.63 -3.52 -21.23
C GLN A 74 -16.17 -3.58 -21.19
N GLN A 75 -16.77 -4.69 -21.62
CA GLN A 75 -18.22 -4.88 -21.56
C GLN A 75 -18.73 -4.90 -20.12
N TYR A 76 -18.00 -5.56 -19.21
CA TYR A 76 -18.31 -5.58 -17.79
C TYR A 76 -18.31 -4.16 -17.20
N VAL A 77 -17.26 -3.38 -17.46
CA VAL A 77 -17.14 -1.98 -17.00
C VAL A 77 -18.28 -1.13 -17.55
N GLN A 78 -18.60 -1.21 -18.84
CA GLN A 78 -19.69 -0.45 -19.43
C GLN A 78 -21.05 -0.81 -18.81
N THR A 79 -21.30 -2.10 -18.56
CA THR A 79 -22.55 -2.59 -17.97
C THR A 79 -22.68 -2.14 -16.51
N ASP A 80 -21.61 -2.27 -15.73
CA ASP A 80 -21.58 -1.87 -14.33
C ASP A 80 -21.73 -0.35 -14.16
N MET A 81 -21.01 0.46 -14.95
CA MET A 81 -21.17 1.92 -14.94
C MET A 81 -22.59 2.36 -15.31
N ALA A 82 -23.23 1.70 -16.28
CA ALA A 82 -24.61 1.98 -16.65
C ALA A 82 -25.61 1.60 -15.53
N THR A 83 -25.31 0.54 -14.77
CA THR A 83 -26.17 0.04 -13.69
C THR A 83 -26.02 0.83 -12.40
N THR A 84 -24.78 1.17 -12.03
CA THR A 84 -24.45 1.87 -10.78
C THR A 84 -24.53 3.39 -10.92
N ASN A 85 -24.54 3.90 -12.15
CA ASN A 85 -24.44 5.33 -12.47
C ASN A 85 -23.19 5.98 -11.85
N LYS A 86 -22.11 5.21 -11.68
CA LYS A 86 -20.80 5.69 -11.24
C LYS A 86 -19.87 5.88 -12.45
N PRO A 87 -18.92 6.83 -12.39
CA PRO A 87 -17.95 7.06 -13.47
C PRO A 87 -16.80 6.03 -13.49
N TYR A 88 -16.92 4.94 -12.75
CA TYR A 88 -15.93 3.88 -12.59
C TYR A 88 -16.62 2.57 -12.22
N THR A 89 -15.91 1.46 -12.40
CA THR A 89 -16.30 0.14 -11.90
C THR A 89 -15.36 -0.30 -10.80
N GLU A 90 -15.92 -0.75 -9.69
CA GLU A 90 -15.19 -1.33 -8.57
C GLU A 90 -15.21 -2.86 -8.67
N ILE A 91 -14.02 -3.47 -8.52
CA ILE A 91 -13.82 -4.91 -8.55
C ILE A 91 -13.05 -5.30 -7.28
N ASN A 92 -13.62 -6.21 -6.51
CA ASN A 92 -13.02 -6.81 -5.32
C ASN A 92 -13.42 -8.29 -5.23
N ALA A 93 -13.10 -8.96 -4.11
CA ALA A 93 -13.38 -10.39 -3.94
C ALA A 93 -14.88 -10.76 -4.02
N SER A 94 -15.80 -9.81 -3.80
CA SER A 94 -17.24 -10.06 -3.95
C SER A 94 -17.65 -10.27 -5.42
N ASN A 95 -16.88 -9.74 -6.37
CA ASN A 95 -17.14 -9.86 -7.80
C ASN A 95 -16.65 -11.18 -8.39
N CYS A 96 -16.02 -12.07 -7.61
CA CYS A 96 -15.43 -13.32 -8.11
C CYS A 96 -16.42 -14.33 -8.68
N ARG A 97 -17.73 -14.14 -8.47
CA ARG A 97 -18.81 -14.93 -9.09
C ARG A 97 -19.32 -14.37 -10.41
N SER A 98 -18.81 -13.21 -10.83
CA SER A 98 -19.17 -12.62 -12.11
C SER A 98 -18.59 -13.42 -13.27
N SER A 99 -19.21 -13.27 -14.45
CA SER A 99 -18.73 -13.88 -15.69
C SER A 99 -17.40 -13.31 -16.19
N LEU A 100 -16.85 -12.29 -15.52
CA LEU A 100 -15.54 -11.73 -15.84
C LEU A 100 -14.40 -12.71 -15.52
N PHE A 101 -14.60 -13.60 -14.54
CA PHE A 101 -13.57 -14.50 -14.06
C PHE A 101 -13.88 -15.94 -14.43
N GLU A 102 -12.90 -16.65 -14.99
CA GLU A 102 -13.05 -18.06 -15.40
C GLU A 102 -13.23 -19.01 -14.21
N SER A 103 -12.65 -18.67 -13.05
CA SER A 103 -12.72 -19.47 -11.82
C SER A 103 -12.86 -18.58 -10.60
N GLU A 104 -13.93 -18.82 -9.82
CA GLU A 104 -14.15 -18.18 -8.52
C GLU A 104 -12.97 -18.46 -7.58
N GLN A 105 -12.43 -19.69 -7.59
CA GLN A 105 -11.32 -20.08 -6.72
C GLN A 105 -10.04 -19.30 -7.05
N VAL A 106 -9.70 -19.15 -8.34
CA VAL A 106 -8.53 -18.37 -8.77
C VAL A 106 -8.73 -16.89 -8.43
N CYS A 107 -9.90 -16.34 -8.70
CA CYS A 107 -10.22 -14.95 -8.35
C CYS A 107 -10.11 -14.72 -6.84
N GLN A 108 -10.68 -15.59 -6.00
CA GLN A 108 -10.59 -15.49 -4.55
C GLN A 108 -9.14 -15.61 -4.05
N ALA A 109 -8.32 -16.45 -4.67
CA ALA A 109 -6.90 -16.55 -4.29
C ALA A 109 -6.11 -15.25 -4.58
N ILE A 110 -6.50 -14.50 -5.60
CA ILE A 110 -5.86 -13.23 -6.00
C ILE A 110 -6.41 -12.04 -5.22
N PHE A 111 -7.73 -11.95 -5.06
CA PHE A 111 -8.43 -10.82 -4.44
C PHE A 111 -8.64 -10.99 -2.94
N ARG A 112 -8.39 -12.18 -2.39
CA ARG A 112 -8.51 -12.48 -0.95
C ARG A 112 -7.31 -13.25 -0.36
N PRO A 113 -6.06 -12.83 -0.61
CA PRO A 113 -4.89 -13.54 -0.12
C PRO A 113 -4.74 -13.38 1.41
N THR A 114 -4.12 -14.38 2.03
CA THR A 114 -3.68 -14.30 3.44
C THR A 114 -2.16 -14.18 3.48
N ILE A 115 -1.66 -13.04 3.95
CA ILE A 115 -0.22 -12.78 4.08
C ILE A 115 0.06 -12.31 5.51
N ASN A 116 1.05 -12.94 6.17
CA ASN A 116 1.38 -12.65 7.58
C ASN A 116 0.16 -12.69 8.50
N ASN A 117 -0.72 -13.69 8.31
CA ASN A 117 -1.97 -13.88 9.06
C ASN A 117 -3.02 -12.75 8.90
N ILE A 118 -2.83 -11.85 7.94
CA ILE A 118 -3.80 -10.82 7.57
C ILE A 118 -4.49 -11.26 6.28
N VAL A 119 -5.83 -11.26 6.30
CA VAL A 119 -6.66 -11.52 5.11
C VAL A 119 -6.92 -10.19 4.42
N TYR A 120 -6.56 -10.09 3.15
CA TYR A 120 -6.80 -8.90 2.32
C TYR A 120 -8.13 -9.07 1.59
N ASP A 121 -9.23 -8.78 2.27
CA ASP A 121 -10.59 -8.95 1.74
C ASP A 121 -11.12 -7.70 1.03
N GLU A 122 -12.43 -7.67 0.77
CA GLU A 122 -13.14 -6.58 0.07
C GLU A 122 -13.07 -5.23 0.79
N THR A 123 -12.56 -5.17 2.03
CA THR A 123 -12.33 -3.91 2.76
C THR A 123 -10.91 -3.38 2.61
N ARG A 124 -9.99 -4.24 2.19
CA ARG A 124 -8.55 -3.95 2.11
C ARG A 124 -8.02 -3.96 0.69
N LEU A 125 -8.74 -4.52 -0.27
CA LEU A 125 -8.28 -4.68 -1.64
C LEU A 125 -9.39 -4.29 -2.61
N HIS A 126 -9.14 -3.23 -3.36
CA HIS A 126 -10.09 -2.68 -4.32
C HIS A 126 -9.39 -2.40 -5.64
N VAL A 127 -10.06 -2.74 -6.73
CA VAL A 127 -9.63 -2.41 -8.09
C VAL A 127 -10.66 -1.48 -8.70
N PHE A 128 -10.20 -0.36 -9.22
CA PHE A 128 -11.04 0.62 -9.89
C PHE A 128 -10.65 0.71 -11.35
N VAL A 129 -11.63 0.50 -12.23
CA VAL A 129 -11.43 0.56 -13.67
C VAL A 129 -12.26 1.71 -14.24
N ILE A 130 -11.62 2.54 -15.06
CA ILE A 130 -12.21 3.74 -15.66
C ILE A 130 -11.94 3.71 -17.17
N PRO A 131 -12.92 4.05 -18.03
CA PRO A 131 -12.67 4.29 -19.44
C PRO A 131 -11.54 5.31 -19.64
N TYR A 132 -10.50 4.94 -20.37
CA TYR A 132 -9.38 5.85 -20.62
C TYR A 132 -9.80 6.92 -21.64
N ASN A 133 -9.36 8.17 -21.46
CA ASN A 133 -9.60 9.28 -22.38
C ASN A 133 -11.09 9.70 -22.56
N ASP A 134 -12.01 9.27 -21.70
CA ASP A 134 -13.37 9.82 -21.65
C ASP A 134 -13.37 11.05 -20.73
N THR A 135 -13.25 12.25 -21.29
CA THR A 135 -13.19 13.51 -20.53
C THR A 135 -14.41 13.72 -19.64
N THR A 136 -15.59 13.32 -20.10
CA THR A 136 -16.84 13.51 -19.33
C THR A 136 -16.87 12.59 -18.12
N GLN A 137 -16.47 11.33 -18.29
CA GLN A 137 -16.38 10.39 -17.16
C GLN A 137 -15.21 10.72 -16.24
N TRP A 138 -14.08 11.17 -16.79
CA TRP A 138 -12.93 11.62 -16.03
C TRP A 138 -13.26 12.81 -15.13
N ASP A 139 -13.94 13.83 -15.65
CA ASP A 139 -14.34 14.99 -14.85
C ASP A 139 -15.29 14.58 -13.72
N LYS A 140 -16.24 13.67 -13.98
CA LYS A 140 -17.12 13.11 -12.94
C LYS A 140 -16.34 12.32 -11.90
N PHE A 141 -15.35 11.53 -12.33
CA PHE A 141 -14.49 10.75 -11.46
C PHE A 141 -13.64 11.64 -10.55
N VAL A 142 -13.05 12.71 -11.08
CA VAL A 142 -12.29 13.70 -10.31
C VAL A 142 -13.18 14.43 -9.30
N GLN A 143 -14.43 14.75 -9.68
CA GLN A 143 -15.39 15.42 -8.79
C GLN A 143 -15.93 14.51 -7.68
N SER A 144 -16.04 13.21 -7.95
CA SER A 144 -16.55 12.22 -7.00
C SER A 144 -15.67 10.96 -6.98
N PRO A 145 -14.43 11.08 -6.45
CA PRO A 145 -13.53 9.94 -6.36
C PRO A 145 -14.04 8.91 -5.33
N PRO A 146 -13.67 7.63 -5.47
CA PRO A 146 -14.06 6.60 -4.52
C PRO A 146 -13.63 6.93 -3.08
N THR A 147 -14.42 6.47 -2.11
CA THR A 147 -14.19 6.71 -0.68
C THR A 147 -12.89 6.09 -0.20
N GLU A 148 -12.54 4.95 -0.78
CA GLU A 148 -11.38 4.11 -0.48
C GLU A 148 -10.05 4.77 -0.89
N PHE A 149 -10.09 5.85 -1.69
CA PHE A 149 -8.90 6.51 -2.18
C PHE A 149 -8.22 7.31 -1.06
N PRO A 150 -6.91 7.11 -0.81
CA PRO A 150 -6.18 7.93 0.13
C PRO A 150 -6.12 9.38 -0.35
N ALA A 151 -5.97 10.33 0.59
CA ALA A 151 -5.97 11.75 0.29
C ALA A 151 -4.85 12.14 -0.71
N SER A 152 -3.71 11.46 -0.64
CA SER A 152 -2.58 11.61 -1.56
C SER A 152 -2.96 11.24 -3.00
N LEU A 153 -3.71 10.17 -3.21
CA LEU A 153 -4.20 9.75 -4.53
C LEU A 153 -5.27 10.72 -5.06
N LYS A 154 -6.24 11.13 -4.22
CA LYS A 154 -7.26 12.13 -4.60
C LYS A 154 -6.61 13.41 -5.11
N LYS A 155 -5.58 13.89 -4.40
CA LYS A 155 -4.80 15.08 -4.81
C LYS A 155 -4.06 14.86 -6.14
N LYS A 156 -3.47 13.67 -6.34
CA LYS A 156 -2.77 13.34 -7.59
C LYS A 156 -3.73 13.35 -8.78
N ILE A 157 -4.88 12.70 -8.66
CA ILE A 157 -5.89 12.60 -9.73
C ILE A 157 -6.48 13.96 -10.05
N ALA A 158 -6.74 14.79 -9.04
CA ALA A 158 -7.23 16.15 -9.26
C ALA A 158 -6.25 17.06 -10.04
N ALA A 159 -4.96 16.70 -10.06
CA ALA A 159 -3.92 17.41 -10.82
C ALA A 159 -3.60 16.74 -12.17
N GLU A 160 -4.14 15.56 -12.44
CA GLU A 160 -3.87 14.81 -13.67
C GLU A 160 -4.71 15.36 -14.83
N THR A 161 -4.05 15.52 -15.98
CA THR A 161 -4.68 15.97 -17.22
C THR A 161 -4.60 14.84 -18.24
N ILE A 162 -5.64 14.69 -19.07
CA ILE A 162 -5.64 13.70 -20.13
C ILE A 162 -4.68 14.18 -21.22
N GLU A 163 -3.52 13.52 -21.34
CA GLU A 163 -2.44 13.94 -22.24
C GLU A 163 -2.75 13.69 -23.73
N ASN A 164 -3.60 12.71 -24.05
CA ASN A 164 -3.91 12.32 -25.41
C ASN A 164 -5.39 12.54 -25.71
N SER A 165 -5.72 13.37 -26.70
CA SER A 165 -7.10 13.72 -27.06
C SER A 165 -7.73 12.83 -28.12
N ASP A 166 -7.08 11.74 -28.54
CA ASP A 166 -7.66 10.81 -29.52
C ASP A 166 -8.80 9.98 -28.90
N VAL A 167 -10.01 10.43 -29.18
CA VAL A 167 -11.28 9.82 -28.73
C VAL A 167 -11.38 8.34 -29.11
N ASN A 168 -10.68 7.87 -30.14
CA ASN A 168 -10.72 6.45 -30.53
C ASN A 168 -9.99 5.54 -29.53
N LEU A 169 -9.05 6.07 -28.74
CA LEU A 169 -8.32 5.30 -27.73
C LEU A 169 -9.23 4.80 -26.60
N GLN A 170 -10.35 5.48 -26.35
CA GLN A 170 -11.36 5.05 -25.37
C GLN A 170 -11.88 3.63 -25.64
N LYS A 171 -11.83 3.19 -26.91
CA LYS A 171 -12.29 1.86 -27.32
C LYS A 171 -11.30 0.76 -26.98
N TYR A 172 -10.04 1.10 -26.71
CA TYR A 172 -8.94 0.15 -26.62
C TYR A 172 -8.13 0.26 -25.34
N LEU A 173 -8.44 1.24 -24.48
CA LEU A 173 -7.70 1.48 -23.24
C LEU A 173 -8.64 1.64 -22.05
N LEU A 174 -8.25 1.02 -20.94
CA LEU A 174 -8.90 1.16 -19.64
C LEU A 174 -7.85 1.58 -18.61
N LYS A 175 -8.10 2.66 -17.88
CA LYS A 175 -7.27 3.07 -16.73
C LYS A 175 -7.64 2.17 -15.56
N ILE A 176 -6.63 1.67 -14.85
CA ILE A 176 -6.82 0.83 -13.67
C ILE A 176 -6.07 1.41 -12.47
N TYR A 177 -6.71 1.38 -11.30
CA TYR A 177 -6.10 1.62 -10.01
C TYR A 177 -6.32 0.41 -9.13
N VAL A 178 -5.25 -0.15 -8.58
CA VAL A 178 -5.31 -1.23 -7.58
C VAL A 178 -4.90 -0.65 -6.25
N ILE A 179 -5.80 -0.63 -5.28
CA ILE A 179 -5.59 -0.05 -3.95
C ILE A 179 -5.57 -1.18 -2.93
N VAL A 180 -4.53 -1.20 -2.10
CA VAL A 180 -4.34 -2.18 -1.05
C VAL A 180 -4.06 -1.47 0.27
N ARG A 181 -4.95 -1.65 1.25
CA ARG A 181 -4.81 -1.20 2.64
C ARG A 181 -4.09 -2.25 3.45
N TRP A 182 -2.90 -1.93 3.93
CA TRP A 182 -2.13 -2.81 4.81
C TRP A 182 -2.34 -2.50 6.29
N GLY A 183 -2.97 -1.38 6.62
CA GLY A 183 -3.35 -1.00 7.97
C GLY A 183 -4.75 -0.42 8.05
N ASP A 184 -5.12 0.07 9.22
CA ASP A 184 -6.50 0.50 9.52
C ASP A 184 -6.73 1.97 9.17
N ASP A 185 -5.68 2.81 9.24
CA ASP A 185 -5.75 4.21 8.81
C ASP A 185 -5.86 4.31 7.28
N ASP A 186 -6.60 5.30 6.77
CA ASP A 186 -6.74 5.55 5.32
C ASP A 186 -5.39 5.84 4.64
N ASP A 187 -4.43 6.38 5.39
CA ASP A 187 -3.08 6.67 4.92
C ASP A 187 -2.15 5.42 4.94
N GLN A 188 -2.61 4.30 5.50
CA GLN A 188 -1.93 3.00 5.48
C GLN A 188 -2.39 2.16 4.28
N ALA A 189 -2.40 2.81 3.12
CA ALA A 189 -2.78 2.24 1.85
C ALA A 189 -1.72 2.55 0.79
N GLU A 190 -1.51 1.62 -0.12
CA GLU A 190 -0.68 1.81 -1.30
C GLU A 190 -1.50 1.49 -2.54
N TRP A 191 -1.17 2.15 -3.64
CA TRP A 191 -1.84 1.89 -4.90
C TRP A 191 -0.85 1.71 -6.04
N LEU A 192 -1.27 0.95 -7.04
CA LEU A 192 -0.65 0.90 -8.34
C LEU A 192 -1.63 1.43 -9.39
N GLU A 193 -1.09 2.10 -10.38
CA GLU A 193 -1.85 2.62 -11.51
C GLU A 193 -1.32 2.01 -12.80
N GLY A 194 -2.20 1.81 -13.77
CA GLY A 194 -1.86 1.27 -15.07
C GLY A 194 -2.90 1.60 -16.13
N VAL A 195 -2.60 1.16 -17.35
CA VAL A 195 -3.53 1.18 -18.48
C VAL A 195 -3.54 -0.21 -19.09
N ILE A 196 -4.72 -0.83 -19.15
CA ILE A 196 -4.92 -2.10 -19.84
C ILE A 196 -5.29 -1.78 -21.28
N ALA A 197 -4.56 -2.36 -22.23
CA ALA A 197 -4.78 -2.15 -23.66
C ALA A 197 -5.38 -3.40 -24.33
N ASN A 198 -6.16 -3.21 -25.38
CA ASN A 198 -6.59 -4.31 -26.23
C ASN A 198 -5.41 -4.83 -27.07
N GLU A 199 -4.84 -5.96 -26.68
CA GLU A 199 -3.68 -6.58 -27.35
C GLU A 199 -4.00 -7.19 -28.72
N THR A 200 -5.28 -7.29 -29.09
CA THR A 200 -5.71 -7.84 -30.39
C THR A 200 -5.38 -6.92 -31.57
N ILE A 201 -4.96 -5.68 -31.30
CA ILE A 201 -4.43 -4.75 -32.30
C ILE A 201 -2.92 -4.98 -32.41
N ARG A 202 -2.53 -5.96 -33.22
CA ARG A 202 -1.18 -6.06 -33.80
C ARG A 202 -1.22 -5.74 -35.28
#